data_AF-A0A948TYP6-F1
#
_entry.id   AF-A0A948TYP6-F1
#
_cell.length_a   1.000
_cell.length_b   1.000
_cell.length_c   1.000
_cell.angle_alpha   90.00
_cell.angle_beta   90.00
_cell.angle_gamma   90.00
#
_symmetry.space_group_name_H-M   'P 1'
#
loop_
_entity.id
_entity.type
_entity.pdbx_description
1 polymer ?
#
loop_
_entity_poly.entity_id
_entity_poly.type
_entity_poly.pdbx_seq_one_letter_code
_entity_poly.pdbx_strand_id
1 'polypeptide(L)'
;MVSTAKVPAKAPAKVSAKPAAKRPAGALVKPARATPSSKEPALAPSVEPSLRFYHSKALRTRTNSVLDGLQARPEHPKHGEALADLVAELIEAGMDYYFLKALKQAKVGFVAEQSARLGMSGAVRLINSVSRNFIVRMDQAQLLVVASHIRSLAATV
;
A
#
# COMPACT_ATOMS: atom_id res chain seq x y z
N MET A 1 33.60 -51.36 -1.52
CA MET A 1 33.03 -51.82 -2.80
C MET A 1 32.32 -50.64 -3.44
N VAL A 2 32.89 -50.15 -4.54
CA VAL A 2 32.38 -49.04 -5.36
C VAL A 2 31.34 -49.62 -6.31
N SER A 3 30.19 -48.96 -6.48
CA SER A 3 29.47 -49.05 -7.74
C SER A 3 28.66 -47.80 -8.04
N THR A 4 28.89 -47.30 -9.24
CA THR A 4 28.55 -46.02 -9.84
C THR A 4 27.42 -46.18 -10.86
N ALA A 5 26.55 -45.18 -10.99
CA ALA A 5 25.86 -44.77 -12.24
C ALA A 5 25.22 -43.39 -11.96
N LYS A 6 25.57 -42.23 -12.54
CA LYS A 6 25.84 -41.73 -13.91
C LYS A 6 24.59 -41.51 -14.80
N VAL A 7 24.06 -40.27 -14.70
CA VAL A 7 23.38 -39.31 -15.63
C VAL A 7 22.91 -39.78 -17.04
N PRO A 8 21.88 -39.15 -17.68
CA PRO A 8 21.94 -37.78 -18.26
C PRO A 8 20.66 -36.92 -18.01
N ALA A 9 20.75 -35.62 -17.70
CA ALA A 9 20.85 -34.47 -18.62
C ALA A 9 19.73 -34.38 -19.69
N LYS A 10 18.83 -33.38 -19.56
CA LYS A 10 18.07 -32.81 -20.68
C LYS A 10 17.92 -31.30 -20.52
N ALA A 11 18.65 -30.58 -21.38
CA ALA A 11 18.60 -29.14 -21.54
C ALA A 11 17.32 -28.68 -22.26
N PRO A 12 16.78 -27.49 -21.97
CA PRO A 12 15.96 -26.78 -22.95
C PRO A 12 16.87 -26.01 -23.91
N ALA A 13 16.73 -26.33 -25.20
CA ALA A 13 17.42 -25.68 -26.30
C ALA A 13 17.08 -24.18 -26.36
N LYS A 14 18.13 -23.35 -26.49
CA LYS A 14 18.06 -21.99 -27.01
C LYS A 14 17.62 -22.05 -28.48
N VAL A 15 16.57 -21.34 -28.85
CA VAL A 15 16.37 -20.90 -30.23
C VAL A 15 16.65 -19.41 -30.30
N SER A 16 17.85 -19.11 -30.76
CA SER A 16 18.23 -17.81 -31.32
C SER A 16 17.72 -17.74 -32.76
N ALA A 17 17.08 -16.64 -33.16
CA ALA A 17 17.38 -15.91 -34.40
C ALA A 17 16.34 -14.83 -34.70
N LYS A 18 16.78 -13.59 -34.61
CA LYS A 18 16.21 -12.39 -35.25
C LYS A 18 16.81 -12.30 -36.67
N PRO A 19 16.08 -11.77 -37.67
CA PRO A 19 16.57 -10.56 -38.37
C PRO A 19 15.44 -9.52 -38.51
N ALA A 20 15.62 -8.23 -38.19
CA ALA A 20 16.04 -7.16 -39.13
C ALA A 20 15.20 -7.12 -40.42
N ALA A 21 14.67 -6.02 -40.94
CA ALA A 21 14.56 -4.60 -40.62
C ALA A 21 13.65 -4.01 -41.73
N LYS A 22 12.89 -2.92 -41.47
CA LYS A 22 12.70 -1.77 -42.39
C LYS A 22 11.62 -0.82 -41.88
N ARG A 23 12.05 0.34 -41.37
CA ARG A 23 11.30 1.60 -41.49
C ARG A 23 11.41 2.06 -42.95
N PRO A 24 10.43 2.82 -43.43
CA PRO A 24 10.77 4.09 -44.05
C PRO A 24 10.13 5.25 -43.29
N ALA A 25 10.94 6.30 -43.14
CA ALA A 25 10.53 7.60 -42.67
C ALA A 25 9.97 8.42 -43.85
N GLY A 26 9.09 9.37 -43.55
CA GLY A 26 8.98 10.61 -44.30
C GLY A 26 7.63 10.87 -44.98
N ALA A 27 6.73 11.52 -44.28
CA ALA A 27 5.90 12.57 -44.87
C ALA A 27 5.59 13.61 -43.78
N LEU A 28 6.18 14.78 -43.95
CA LEU A 28 6.14 15.92 -43.07
C LEU A 28 5.17 16.93 -43.68
N VAL A 29 4.03 17.18 -43.05
CA VAL A 29 3.20 18.37 -43.33
C VAL A 29 2.76 18.98 -42.00
N LYS A 30 3.08 20.27 -41.84
CA LYS A 30 2.95 21.10 -40.64
C LYS A 30 1.50 21.61 -40.45
N PRO A 31 1.22 22.45 -39.44
CA PRO A 31 0.42 22.14 -38.26
C PRO A 31 -1.05 22.59 -38.41
N ALA A 32 -1.99 21.70 -38.10
CA ALA A 32 -3.38 22.08 -37.99
C ALA A 32 -3.61 22.89 -36.70
N ARG A 33 -3.71 24.21 -36.89
CA ARG A 33 -4.58 25.17 -36.18
C ARG A 33 -4.99 24.77 -34.75
N ALA A 34 -4.38 25.44 -33.77
CA ALA A 34 -4.83 25.45 -32.39
C ALA A 34 -6.29 25.92 -32.31
N THR A 35 -7.21 24.99 -32.07
CA THR A 35 -8.50 25.28 -31.48
C THR A 35 -8.27 25.53 -29.98
N PRO A 36 -8.78 26.62 -29.40
CA PRO A 36 -8.78 26.76 -27.96
C PRO A 36 -9.71 25.67 -27.41
N SER A 37 -9.12 24.65 -26.79
CA SER A 37 -9.88 23.63 -26.07
C SER A 37 -10.72 24.35 -25.04
N SER A 38 -12.04 24.29 -25.25
CA SER A 38 -13.04 24.76 -24.30
C SER A 38 -12.63 24.32 -22.90
N LYS A 39 -12.61 25.32 -22.02
CA LYS A 39 -12.45 25.17 -20.58
C LYS A 39 -13.62 24.33 -20.10
N GLU A 40 -13.44 23.02 -20.07
CA GLU A 40 -14.39 22.11 -19.46
C GLU A 40 -14.34 22.39 -17.95
N PRO A 41 -15.44 22.85 -17.34
CA PRO A 41 -15.52 22.86 -15.90
C PRO A 41 -15.51 21.40 -15.49
N ALA A 42 -14.39 20.93 -14.92
CA ALA A 42 -14.32 19.61 -14.33
C ALA A 42 -15.38 19.56 -13.22
N LEU A 43 -16.52 18.99 -13.58
CA LEU A 43 -17.65 18.72 -12.71
C LEU A 43 -17.14 17.96 -11.49
N ALA A 44 -17.58 18.40 -10.32
CA ALA A 44 -17.22 17.84 -9.03
C ALA A 44 -17.30 16.30 -9.06
N PRO A 45 -16.28 15.56 -8.59
CA PRO A 45 -16.37 14.12 -8.54
C PRO A 45 -17.46 13.75 -7.52
N SER A 46 -18.60 13.26 -8.00
CA SER A 46 -19.53 12.49 -7.18
C SER A 46 -18.84 11.18 -6.84
N VAL A 47 -18.31 11.13 -5.62
CA VAL A 47 -17.45 10.09 -5.08
C VAL A 47 -18.20 8.76 -5.05
N GLU A 48 -17.94 7.90 -6.02
CA GLU A 48 -18.32 6.50 -5.96
C GLU A 48 -17.73 5.86 -4.70
N PRO A 49 -18.46 4.99 -3.97
CA PRO A 49 -17.94 4.38 -2.76
C PRO A 49 -16.76 3.46 -3.09
N SER A 50 -15.56 4.01 -3.01
CA SER A 50 -14.31 3.24 -2.92
C SER A 50 -14.33 2.43 -1.61
N LEU A 51 -13.87 1.18 -1.66
CA LEU A 51 -13.80 0.31 -0.49
C LEU A 51 -12.95 0.98 0.61
N ARG A 52 -13.57 1.28 1.74
CA ARG A 52 -12.96 1.95 2.90
C ARG A 52 -13.32 1.22 4.17
N PHE A 53 -12.39 1.15 5.12
CA PHE A 53 -12.68 0.63 6.45
C PHE A 53 -12.96 1.77 7.41
N TYR A 54 -13.88 1.53 8.35
CA TYR A 54 -14.18 2.46 9.42
C TYR A 54 -13.46 2.00 10.69
N HIS A 55 -12.66 2.88 11.28
CA HIS A 55 -12.01 2.64 12.58
C HIS A 55 -12.75 3.31 13.74
N SER A 56 -12.38 2.93 14.96
CA SER A 56 -13.00 3.45 16.18
C SER A 56 -12.82 4.97 16.33
N LYS A 57 -13.72 5.61 17.09
CA LYS A 57 -13.61 7.04 17.44
C LYS A 57 -12.31 7.32 18.18
N ALA A 58 -11.89 6.42 19.08
CA ALA A 58 -10.64 6.54 19.82
C ALA A 58 -9.42 6.53 18.88
N LEU A 59 -9.37 5.60 17.91
CA LEU A 59 -8.29 5.55 16.93
C LEU A 59 -8.30 6.80 16.05
N ARG A 60 -9.47 7.32 15.66
CA ARG A 60 -9.57 8.60 14.94
C ARG A 60 -8.97 9.77 15.72
N THR A 61 -9.33 9.90 16.99
CA THR A 61 -8.81 10.96 17.87
C THR A 61 -7.30 10.85 18.00
N ARG A 62 -6.78 9.63 18.17
CA ARG A 62 -5.34 9.37 18.24
C ARG A 62 -4.63 9.73 16.93
N THR A 63 -5.18 9.32 15.79
CA THR A 63 -4.68 9.67 14.45
C THR A 63 -4.52 11.18 14.34
N ASN A 64 -5.58 11.94 14.60
CA ASN A 64 -5.53 13.40 14.53
C ASN A 64 -4.48 13.97 15.48
N SER A 65 -4.46 13.52 16.74
CA SER A 65 -3.50 14.01 17.75
C SER A 65 -2.04 13.79 17.35
N VAL A 66 -1.69 12.63 16.78
CA VAL A 66 -0.31 12.32 16.37
C VAL A 66 0.07 13.16 15.15
N LEU A 67 -0.82 13.27 14.16
CA LEU A 67 -0.56 14.02 12.93
C LEU A 67 -0.45 15.52 13.22
N ASP A 68 -1.31 16.06 14.08
CA ASP A 68 -1.29 17.48 14.46
C ASP A 68 -0.07 17.79 15.32
N GLY A 69 0.28 16.89 16.25
CA GLY A 69 1.51 17.00 17.03
C GLY A 69 2.77 17.02 16.17
N LEU A 70 2.84 16.15 15.17
CA LEU A 70 3.92 16.10 14.19
C LEU A 70 3.99 17.39 13.36
N GLN A 71 2.87 17.92 12.90
CA GLN A 71 2.85 19.15 12.11
C GLN A 71 3.24 20.37 12.95
N ALA A 72 2.86 20.41 14.23
CA ALA A 72 3.15 21.54 15.11
C ALA A 72 4.63 21.59 15.54
N ARG A 73 5.27 20.43 15.76
CA ARG A 73 6.66 20.36 16.24
C ARG A 73 7.44 19.24 15.55
N PRO A 74 7.68 19.35 14.24
CA PRO A 74 8.16 18.21 13.48
C PRO A 74 9.58 17.74 13.90
N GLU A 75 10.38 18.57 14.58
CA GLU A 75 11.72 18.22 15.10
C GLU A 75 11.71 17.31 16.34
N HIS A 76 10.55 17.00 16.93
CA HIS A 76 10.53 16.25 18.18
C HIS A 76 10.94 14.78 17.94
N PRO A 77 11.95 14.26 18.66
CA PRO A 77 12.63 13.00 18.33
C PRO A 77 11.73 11.76 18.45
N LYS A 78 10.62 11.83 19.20
CA LYS A 78 9.68 10.71 19.37
C LYS A 78 8.63 10.57 18.27
N HIS A 79 8.67 11.43 17.26
CA HIS A 79 7.66 11.41 16.20
C HIS A 79 7.71 10.15 15.33
N GLY A 80 8.90 9.63 15.01
CA GLY A 80 9.04 8.38 14.27
C GLY A 80 8.39 7.20 15.00
N GLU A 81 8.61 7.09 16.32
CA GLU A 81 7.97 6.05 17.14
C GLU A 81 6.45 6.23 17.21
N ALA A 82 5.98 7.44 17.49
CA ALA A 82 4.55 7.73 17.59
C ALA A 82 3.81 7.44 16.26
N LEU A 83 4.43 7.77 15.12
CA LEU A 83 3.85 7.51 13.80
C LEU A 83 3.88 6.01 13.46
N ALA A 84 4.96 5.30 13.81
CA ALA A 84 5.04 3.86 13.61
C ALA A 84 3.98 3.11 14.44
N ASP A 85 3.81 3.48 15.71
CA ASP A 85 2.81 2.90 16.59
C ASP A 85 1.39 3.21 16.10
N LEU A 86 1.15 4.42 15.57
CA LEU A 86 -0.12 4.76 14.93
C LEU A 86 -0.40 3.88 13.70
N VAL A 87 0.58 3.72 12.81
CA VAL A 87 0.44 2.88 11.61
C VAL A 87 0.15 1.42 11.98
N ALA A 88 0.80 0.92 13.03
CA ALA A 88 0.55 -0.43 13.55
C ALA A 88 -0.91 -0.63 13.98
N GLU A 89 -1.50 0.35 14.68
CA GLU A 89 -2.91 0.30 15.10
C GLU A 89 -3.88 0.42 13.93
N LEU A 90 -3.54 1.22 12.91
CA LEU A 90 -4.35 1.33 11.70
C LEU A 90 -4.35 0.02 10.90
N ILE A 91 -3.21 -0.67 10.80
CA ILE A 91 -3.09 -1.97 10.13
C ILE A 91 -3.93 -3.01 10.86
N GLU A 92 -3.80 -3.11 12.18
CA GLU A 92 -4.57 -4.06 12.99
C GLU A 92 -6.08 -3.81 12.84
N ALA A 93 -6.52 -2.56 12.97
CA ALA A 93 -7.93 -2.20 12.78
C ALA A 93 -8.44 -2.49 11.36
N GLY A 94 -7.61 -2.27 10.34
CA GLY A 94 -7.94 -2.58 8.95
C GLY A 94 -8.08 -4.08 8.69
N MET A 95 -7.16 -4.89 9.20
CA MET A 95 -7.20 -6.35 9.08
C MET A 95 -8.40 -6.95 9.83
N ASP A 96 -8.69 -6.43 11.01
CA ASP A 96 -9.89 -6.81 11.76
C ASP A 96 -11.17 -6.49 10.98
N TYR A 97 -11.22 -5.30 10.35
CA TYR A 97 -12.38 -4.86 9.60
C TYR A 97 -12.62 -5.68 8.33
N TYR A 98 -11.58 -5.93 7.55
CA TYR A 98 -11.73 -6.62 6.26
C TYR A 98 -11.78 -8.14 6.39
N PHE A 99 -11.09 -8.71 7.37
CA PHE A 99 -10.96 -10.16 7.49
C PHE A 99 -11.80 -10.71 8.64
N LEU A 100 -11.51 -10.33 9.89
CA LEU A 100 -12.17 -10.95 11.04
C LEU A 100 -13.66 -10.64 11.12
N LYS A 101 -14.07 -9.42 10.75
CA LYS A 101 -15.48 -9.05 10.72
C LYS A 101 -16.25 -9.87 9.67
N ALA A 102 -15.64 -10.12 8.51
CA ALA A 102 -16.23 -10.96 7.47
C ALA A 102 -16.40 -12.41 7.94
N LEU A 103 -15.40 -12.97 8.64
CA LEU A 103 -15.49 -14.32 9.22
C LEU A 103 -16.62 -14.44 10.25
N LYS A 104 -16.77 -13.45 11.13
CA LYS A 104 -17.88 -13.37 12.09
C LYS A 104 -19.24 -13.33 11.39
N GLN A 105 -19.36 -12.54 10.33
CA GLN A 105 -20.59 -12.45 9.54
C GLN A 105 -20.91 -13.75 8.81
N ALA A 106 -19.88 -14.45 8.33
CA ALA A 106 -20.00 -15.76 7.69
C ALA A 106 -20.25 -16.91 8.68
N LYS A 107 -20.23 -16.65 10.00
CA LYS A 107 -20.50 -17.64 11.06
C LYS A 107 -19.64 -18.91 10.93
N VAL A 108 -18.36 -18.74 10.61
CA VAL A 108 -17.40 -19.86 10.37
C VAL A 108 -17.14 -20.73 11.61
N GLY A 109 -17.67 -20.34 12.77
CA GLY A 109 -17.56 -21.07 14.03
C GLY A 109 -16.39 -20.58 14.89
N PHE A 110 -16.52 -20.81 16.20
CA PHE A 110 -15.59 -20.26 17.20
C PHE A 110 -14.13 -20.68 16.96
N VAL A 111 -13.89 -21.97 16.69
CA VAL A 111 -12.53 -22.50 16.51
C VAL A 111 -11.87 -21.85 15.29
N ALA A 112 -12.57 -21.78 14.15
CA ALA A 112 -12.05 -21.14 12.95
C ALA A 112 -11.78 -19.64 13.16
N GLU A 113 -12.68 -18.92 13.86
CA GLU A 113 -12.45 -17.52 14.22
C GLU A 113 -11.22 -17.33 15.12
N GLN A 114 -11.02 -18.18 16.12
CA GLN A 114 -9.84 -18.07 17.01
C GLN A 114 -8.55 -18.44 16.28
N SER A 115 -8.56 -19.47 15.44
CA SER A 115 -7.43 -19.81 14.58
C SER A 115 -7.06 -18.66 13.64
N ALA A 116 -8.08 -18.04 13.01
CA ALA A 116 -7.89 -16.88 12.14
C ALA A 116 -7.31 -15.68 12.89
N ARG A 117 -7.81 -15.37 14.10
CA ARG A 117 -7.27 -14.32 14.97
C ARG A 117 -5.80 -14.57 15.32
N LEU A 118 -5.45 -15.79 15.69
CA LEU A 118 -4.08 -16.15 16.04
C LEU A 118 -3.15 -15.99 14.83
N GLY A 119 -3.53 -16.54 13.68
CA GLY A 119 -2.76 -16.39 12.45
C GLY A 119 -2.61 -14.93 12.03
N MET A 120 -3.69 -14.15 12.13
CA MET A 120 -3.67 -12.72 11.80
C MET A 120 -2.79 -11.92 12.75
N SER A 121 -2.81 -12.22 14.05
CA SER A 121 -1.94 -11.56 15.03
C SER A 121 -0.46 -11.76 14.71
N GLY A 122 -0.07 -12.95 14.21
CA GLY A 122 1.27 -13.24 13.74
C GLY A 122 1.64 -12.42 12.49
N ALA A 123 0.74 -12.39 11.51
CA ALA A 123 0.95 -11.61 10.28
C ALA A 123 1.06 -10.11 10.56
N VAL A 124 0.15 -9.55 11.35
CA VAL A 124 0.15 -8.14 11.77
C VAL A 124 1.44 -7.80 12.50
N ARG A 125 1.94 -8.66 13.39
CA ARG A 125 3.24 -8.44 14.07
C ARG A 125 4.41 -8.35 13.09
N LEU A 126 4.45 -9.22 12.08
CA LEU A 126 5.51 -9.18 11.06
C LEU A 126 5.43 -7.90 10.23
N ILE A 127 4.23 -7.52 9.79
CA ILE A 127 4.02 -6.26 9.04
C ILE A 127 4.45 -5.08 9.90
N ASN A 128 3.98 -5.00 11.15
CA ASN A 128 4.28 -3.90 12.06
C ASN A 128 5.78 -3.80 12.38
N SER A 129 6.48 -4.94 12.50
CA SER A 129 7.93 -4.96 12.69
C SER A 129 8.66 -4.32 11.50
N VAL A 130 8.29 -4.69 10.28
CA VAL A 130 8.87 -4.13 9.05
C VAL A 130 8.55 -2.65 8.94
N SER A 131 7.26 -2.27 9.10
CA SER A 131 6.83 -0.87 9.05
C SER A 131 7.57 -0.01 10.08
N ARG A 132 7.70 -0.46 11.33
CA ARG A 132 8.39 0.28 12.40
C ARG A 132 9.87 0.47 12.08
N ASN A 133 10.54 -0.54 11.53
CA ASN A 133 11.96 -0.45 11.16
C ASN A 133 12.23 0.65 10.11
N PHE A 134 11.29 0.89 9.20
CA PHE A 134 11.39 1.99 8.24
C PHE A 134 11.00 3.34 8.86
N ILE A 135 9.81 3.42 9.47
CA ILE A 135 9.25 4.70 9.93
C ILE A 135 10.09 5.36 11.02
N VAL A 136 10.62 4.59 11.98
CA VAL A 136 11.43 5.15 13.09
C VAL A 136 12.74 5.77 12.60
N ARG A 137 13.23 5.36 11.42
CA ARG A 137 14.49 5.86 10.83
C ARG A 137 14.29 6.99 9.83
N MET A 138 13.04 7.39 9.58
CA MET A 138 12.73 8.47 8.67
C MET A 138 13.15 9.82 9.24
N ASP A 139 13.64 10.68 8.37
CA ASP A 139 13.83 12.08 8.72
C ASP A 139 12.48 12.82 8.82
N GLN A 140 12.53 14.04 9.31
CA GLN A 140 11.36 14.87 9.51
C GLN A 140 10.51 15.08 8.24
N ALA A 141 11.16 15.36 7.11
CA ALA A 141 10.48 15.64 5.86
C ALA A 141 9.73 14.39 5.37
N GLN A 142 10.36 13.22 5.50
CA GLN A 142 9.75 11.92 5.20
C GLN A 142 8.55 11.61 6.11
N LEU A 143 8.67 11.87 7.42
CA LEU A 143 7.56 11.68 8.36
C LEU A 143 6.34 12.57 8.01
N LEU A 144 6.58 13.82 7.61
CA LEU A 144 5.52 14.74 7.17
C LEU A 144 4.83 14.26 5.89
N VAL A 145 5.57 13.67 4.95
CA VAL A 145 4.98 13.06 3.73
C VAL A 145 4.04 11.91 4.11
N VAL A 146 4.48 11.01 4.99
CA VAL A 146 3.63 9.90 5.48
C VAL A 146 2.39 10.43 6.20
N ALA A 147 2.55 11.43 7.05
CA ALA A 147 1.45 12.05 7.77
C ALA A 147 0.42 12.72 6.83
N SER A 148 0.89 13.43 5.81
CA SER A 148 0.04 14.02 4.78
C SER A 148 -0.74 12.95 4.01
N HIS A 149 -0.07 11.84 3.66
CA HIS A 149 -0.73 10.71 3.02
C HIS A 149 -1.83 10.10 3.91
N ILE A 150 -1.58 9.87 5.20
CA ILE A 150 -2.60 9.38 6.12
C ILE A 150 -3.77 10.36 6.23
N ARG A 151 -3.51 11.68 6.27
CA ARG A 151 -4.59 12.69 6.28
C ARG A 151 -5.44 12.64 5.02
N SER A 152 -4.85 12.48 3.83
CA SER A 152 -5.64 12.44 2.59
C SER A 152 -6.58 11.23 2.53
N LEU A 153 -6.18 10.11 3.14
CA LEU A 153 -7.05 8.94 3.33
C LEU A 153 -8.19 9.20 4.31
N ALA A 154 -7.97 10.02 5.34
CA ALA A 154 -8.95 10.35 6.37
C ALA A 154 -9.92 11.48 5.99
N ALA A 155 -9.51 12.41 5.11
CA ALA A 155 -10.20 13.67 4.83
C ALA A 155 -11.39 13.59 3.84
N THR A 156 -11.75 12.41 3.36
CA THR A 156 -12.79 12.24 2.32
C THR A 156 -14.12 11.73 2.89
N VAL A 157 -14.66 12.47 3.87
CA VAL A 157 -16.05 12.33 4.36
C VAL A 157 -16.70 13.69 4.40
#